data_AF-A0A351KB83-F1
#
_entry.id   AF-A0A351KB83-F1
#
_cell.length_a   1.000
_cell.length_b   1.000
_cell.length_c   1.000
_cell.angle_alpha   90.00
_cell.angle_beta   90.00
_cell.angle_gamma   90.00
#
_symmetry.space_group_name_H-M   'P 1'
#
loop_
_entity.id
_entity.type
_entity.pdbx_description
1 polymer ?
#
loop_
_entity_poly.entity_id
_entity_poly.type
_entity_poly.pdbx_seq_one_letter_code
_entity_poly.pdbx_strand_id
1 'polypeptide(L)'
;MEVGGRLHTLVTQNVDGLHVMAGTDPALVVEVHGTVRRAMCLGCDWRAGIDVVLDRVRSGDLDPRCDACGGLLKSATVSFGQDLFEGDMERSLAAARECDVLLAVGSTLGVYPVALMVPEAVDHGAAIVVVNGSPTEMDHLATVNVRGSISEVLPRIVGRHPEAVDESRPTW
;
A
#
# COMPACT_ATOMS: atom_id res chain seq x y z
N MET A 1 3.43 13.74 -5.60
CA MET A 1 2.22 14.43 -5.10
C MET A 1 2.48 15.04 -3.73
N GLU A 2 3.04 14.26 -2.80
CA GLU A 2 3.50 14.68 -1.47
C GLU A 2 4.38 15.94 -1.46
N VAL A 3 5.53 15.95 -2.16
CA VAL A 3 6.41 17.12 -2.26
C VAL A 3 5.68 18.37 -2.77
N GLY A 4 4.63 18.20 -3.56
CA GLY A 4 3.81 19.29 -4.07
C GLY A 4 2.63 19.66 -3.16
N GLY A 5 2.56 19.14 -1.93
CA GLY A 5 1.50 19.41 -0.95
C GLY A 5 0.12 18.88 -1.34
N ARG A 6 0.03 17.90 -2.25
CA ARG A 6 -1.23 17.39 -2.81
C ARG A 6 -1.63 16.00 -2.31
N LEU A 7 -0.77 15.34 -1.54
CA LEU A 7 -1.04 14.00 -1.00
C LEU A 7 -1.51 14.14 0.45
N HIS A 8 -2.74 13.75 0.72
CA HIS A 8 -3.27 13.67 2.08
C HIS A 8 -2.89 12.33 2.74
N THR A 9 -3.24 11.21 2.11
CA THR A 9 -2.93 9.85 2.58
C THR A 9 -2.67 8.95 1.38
N LEU A 10 -1.71 8.04 1.51
CA LEU A 10 -1.42 6.97 0.54
C LEU A 10 -1.84 5.63 1.15
N VAL A 11 -2.89 5.03 0.59
CA VAL A 11 -3.33 3.68 0.98
C VAL A 11 -2.85 2.70 -0.07
N THR A 12 -2.13 1.65 0.34
CA THR A 12 -1.59 0.63 -0.57
C THR A 12 -1.94 -0.78 -0.13
N GLN A 13 -2.44 -1.57 -1.07
CA GLN A 13 -2.69 -3.00 -0.89
C GLN A 13 -1.42 -3.85 -1.14
N ASN A 14 -0.37 -3.21 -1.68
CA ASN A 14 0.90 -3.86 -1.93
C ASN A 14 1.64 -4.06 -0.61
N VAL A 15 2.38 -5.16 -0.53
CA VAL A 15 3.15 -5.54 0.67
C VAL A 15 4.65 -5.32 0.51
N ASP A 16 5.09 -4.80 -0.63
CA ASP A 16 6.50 -4.68 -1.01
C ASP A 16 7.28 -3.61 -0.21
N GLY A 17 6.58 -2.60 0.31
CA GLY A 17 7.16 -1.45 1.02
C GLY A 17 7.80 -0.39 0.10
N LEU A 18 7.55 -0.45 -1.21
CA LEU A 18 8.21 0.44 -2.18
C LEU A 18 7.83 1.91 -2.01
N HIS A 19 6.64 2.23 -1.50
CA HIS A 19 6.25 3.62 -1.24
C HIS A 19 7.15 4.28 -0.18
N VAL A 20 7.39 3.58 0.93
CA VAL A 20 8.30 4.06 1.98
C VAL A 20 9.74 4.11 1.46
N MET A 21 10.18 3.09 0.71
CA MET A 21 11.52 3.08 0.10
C MET A 21 11.73 4.20 -0.93
N ALA A 22 10.67 4.62 -1.61
CA ALA A 22 10.69 5.76 -2.54
C ALA A 22 10.78 7.12 -1.82
N GLY A 23 10.72 7.14 -0.48
CA GLY A 23 10.86 8.34 0.34
C GLY A 23 9.55 9.00 0.74
N THR A 24 8.41 8.33 0.57
CA THR A 24 7.14 8.83 1.12
C THR A 24 7.18 8.76 2.65
N ASP A 25 6.75 9.84 3.31
CA ASP A 25 6.67 9.89 4.76
C ASP A 25 5.82 8.72 5.28
N PRO A 26 6.37 7.82 6.11
CA PRO A 26 5.62 6.70 6.67
C PRO A 26 4.33 7.11 7.39
N ALA A 27 4.25 8.34 7.92
CA ALA A 27 3.02 8.84 8.55
C ALA A 27 1.85 8.99 7.58
N LEU A 28 2.13 9.20 6.29
CA LEU A 28 1.13 9.35 5.23
C LEU A 28 0.75 7.99 4.61
N VAL A 29 1.47 6.91 4.92
CA VAL A 29 1.24 5.59 4.31
C VAL A 29 0.35 4.72 5.19
N VAL A 30 -0.57 4.00 4.56
CA VAL A 30 -1.35 2.90 5.14
C VAL A 30 -1.09 1.65 4.30
N GLU A 31 -0.26 0.75 4.81
CA GLU A 31 -0.01 -0.57 4.21
C GLU A 31 -1.12 -1.53 4.67
N VAL A 32 -2.32 -1.46 4.08
CA VAL A 32 -3.53 -2.13 4.61
C VAL A 32 -3.41 -3.65 4.66
N HIS A 33 -2.56 -4.25 3.84
CA HIS A 33 -2.25 -5.69 3.88
C HIS A 33 -0.91 -5.99 4.55
N GLY A 34 -0.38 -5.03 5.30
CA GLY A 34 0.93 -5.12 5.93
C GLY A 34 2.09 -5.05 4.97
N THR A 35 3.25 -5.51 5.42
CA THR A 35 4.50 -5.35 4.69
C THR A 35 5.44 -6.54 4.89
N VAL A 36 6.17 -6.90 3.83
CA VAL A 36 7.24 -7.91 3.89
C VAL A 36 8.50 -7.37 4.54
N ARG A 37 8.58 -6.05 4.76
CA ARG A 37 9.76 -5.38 5.35
C ARG A 37 9.86 -5.55 6.87
N ARG A 38 8.81 -6.08 7.50
CA ARG A 38 8.77 -6.37 8.94
C ARG A 38 8.38 -7.82 9.19
N ALA A 39 8.74 -8.32 10.36
CA ALA A 39 8.29 -9.59 10.89
C ALA A 39 7.36 -9.37 12.08
N MET A 40 6.49 -10.35 12.33
CA MET A 40 5.63 -10.40 13.51
C MET A 40 5.53 -11.82 14.05
N CYS A 41 5.25 -11.95 15.34
CA CYS A 41 4.88 -13.22 15.96
C CYS A 41 3.37 -13.45 15.84
N LEU A 42 2.97 -14.71 15.67
CA LEU A 42 1.55 -15.13 15.69
C LEU A 42 1.01 -15.44 17.09
N GLY A 43 1.88 -15.50 18.11
CA GLY A 43 1.51 -15.86 19.48
C GLY A 43 1.65 -14.73 20.50
N CYS A 44 2.25 -13.59 20.13
CA CYS A 44 2.39 -12.42 20.99
C CYS A 44 2.61 -11.15 20.14
N ASP A 45 2.71 -9.99 20.78
CA ASP A 45 2.84 -8.68 20.11
C ASP A 45 4.24 -8.36 19.57
N TRP A 46 5.15 -9.33 19.55
CA TRP A 46 6.50 -9.11 19.05
C TRP A 46 6.50 -8.74 17.56
N ARG A 47 7.22 -7.65 17.23
CA ARG A 47 7.44 -7.16 15.87
C ARG A 47 8.85 -6.60 15.73
N ALA A 48 9.45 -6.77 14.56
CA ALA A 48 10.76 -6.20 14.24
C ALA A 48 10.92 -5.98 12.72
N GLY A 49 12.05 -5.42 12.31
CA GLY A 49 12.48 -5.49 10.91
C GLY A 49 12.64 -6.94 10.46
N ILE A 50 12.33 -7.22 9.19
CA ILE A 50 12.42 -8.58 8.64
C ILE A 50 13.86 -9.12 8.65
N ASP A 51 14.85 -8.23 8.59
CA ASP A 51 16.28 -8.50 8.69
C ASP A 51 16.63 -9.27 9.97
N VAL A 52 16.01 -8.95 11.11
CA VAL A 52 16.22 -9.65 12.38
C VAL A 52 15.93 -11.16 12.25
N VAL A 53 14.88 -11.52 11.52
CA VAL A 53 14.51 -12.94 11.30
C VAL A 53 15.38 -13.55 10.20
N LEU A 54 15.62 -12.82 9.11
CA LEU A 54 16.43 -13.31 7.99
C LEU A 54 17.88 -13.57 8.39
N ASP A 55 18.45 -12.76 9.28
CA ASP A 55 19.82 -12.96 9.76
C ASP A 55 19.93 -14.22 10.63
N ARG A 56 18.89 -14.55 11.40
CA ARG A 56 18.80 -15.85 12.11
C ARG A 56 18.80 -17.01 11.13
N VAL A 57 17.97 -16.94 10.07
CA VAL A 57 17.95 -17.97 9.00
C VAL A 57 19.32 -18.11 8.35
N ARG A 58 19.97 -17.01 7.98
CA ARG A 58 21.32 -17.01 7.38
C ARG A 58 22.38 -17.59 8.30
N SER A 59 22.19 -17.47 9.62
CA SER A 59 23.07 -18.04 10.64
C SER A 59 22.82 -19.53 10.95
N GLY A 60 21.82 -20.16 10.31
CA GLY A 60 21.53 -21.59 10.42
C GLY A 60 20.27 -21.96 11.21
N ASP A 61 19.55 -20.99 11.77
CA ASP A 61 18.24 -21.21 12.39
C ASP A 61 17.16 -21.29 11.29
N LEU A 62 16.93 -22.48 10.74
CA LEU A 62 16.10 -22.67 9.53
C LEU A 62 14.61 -22.33 9.73
N ASP A 63 14.09 -22.37 10.95
CA ASP A 63 12.70 -22.02 11.30
C ASP A 63 12.64 -21.22 12.61
N PRO A 64 13.05 -19.93 12.59
CA PRO A 64 13.16 -19.12 13.78
C PRO A 64 11.85 -18.98 14.56
N ARG A 65 11.89 -19.35 15.83
CA ARG A 65 10.79 -19.12 16.78
C ARG A 65 10.96 -17.80 17.51
N CYS A 66 9.84 -17.21 17.90
CA CYS A 66 9.82 -15.97 18.67
C CYS A 66 10.56 -16.16 20.00
N ASP A 67 11.55 -15.32 20.29
CA ASP A 67 12.33 -15.42 21.53
C ASP A 67 11.51 -15.04 22.77
N ALA A 68 10.41 -14.30 22.59
CA ALA A 68 9.53 -13.87 23.68
C ALA A 68 8.53 -14.96 24.13
N CYS A 69 8.00 -15.76 23.21
CA CYS A 69 6.93 -16.73 23.53
C CYS A 69 7.06 -18.10 22.86
N GLY A 70 8.08 -18.34 22.04
CA GLY A 70 8.27 -19.58 21.26
C GLY A 70 7.32 -19.73 20.05
N GLY A 71 6.47 -18.73 19.79
CA GLY A 71 5.51 -18.74 18.69
C GLY A 71 6.14 -18.67 17.29
N LEU A 72 5.33 -18.93 16.27
CA LEU A 72 5.73 -18.79 14.87
C LEU A 72 5.99 -17.33 14.51
N LEU A 73 7.07 -17.10 13.76
CA LEU A 73 7.37 -15.81 13.14
C LEU A 73 6.97 -15.85 11.67
N LYS A 74 6.43 -14.74 11.17
CA LYS A 74 6.17 -14.55 9.74
C LYS A 74 6.41 -13.10 9.34
N SER A 75 6.42 -12.82 8.04
CA SER A 75 6.33 -11.44 7.56
C SER A 75 5.06 -10.78 8.09
N ALA A 76 5.14 -9.49 8.40
CA ALA A 76 4.05 -8.69 8.92
C ALA A 76 3.03 -8.30 7.83
N THR A 77 2.73 -9.24 6.94
CA THR A 77 1.65 -9.14 5.93
C THR A 77 0.34 -9.68 6.50
N VAL A 78 -0.79 -9.38 5.85
CA VAL A 78 -2.06 -10.01 6.14
C VAL A 78 -2.24 -11.20 5.19
N SER A 79 -2.59 -12.36 5.74
CA SER A 79 -2.93 -13.56 4.96
C SER A 79 -4.45 -13.68 4.78
N PHE A 80 -4.90 -14.44 3.78
CA PHE A 80 -6.33 -14.70 3.61
C PHE A 80 -6.95 -15.30 4.88
N GLY A 81 -8.07 -14.73 5.31
CA GLY A 81 -8.76 -15.12 6.54
C GLY A 81 -8.20 -14.49 7.82
N GLN A 82 -7.14 -13.68 7.73
CA GLN A 82 -6.64 -12.87 8.85
C GLN A 82 -7.30 -11.49 8.82
N ASP A 83 -7.58 -10.94 10.00
CA ASP A 83 -8.01 -9.55 10.14
C ASP A 83 -6.91 -8.58 9.69
N LEU A 84 -7.33 -7.44 9.15
CA LEU A 84 -6.45 -6.32 8.89
C LEU A 84 -5.90 -5.78 10.21
N PHE A 85 -4.79 -5.05 10.16
CA PHE A 85 -4.26 -4.43 11.37
C PHE A 85 -5.22 -3.37 11.91
N GLU A 86 -5.28 -3.29 13.23
CA GLU A 86 -6.14 -2.36 13.94
C GLU A 86 -5.86 -0.91 13.51
N GLY A 87 -6.92 -0.15 13.24
CA GLY A 87 -6.85 1.25 12.83
C GLY A 87 -6.51 1.50 11.35
N ASP A 88 -5.96 0.54 10.60
CA ASP A 88 -5.57 0.78 9.20
C ASP A 88 -6.77 1.07 8.30
N MET A 89 -7.86 0.31 8.45
CA MET A 89 -9.09 0.58 7.70
C MET A 89 -9.80 1.84 8.16
N GLU A 90 -9.78 2.14 9.46
CA GLU A 90 -10.37 3.36 9.99
C GLU A 90 -9.67 4.59 9.41
N ARG A 91 -8.33 4.61 9.42
CA ARG A 91 -7.53 5.67 8.79
C ARG A 91 -7.78 5.77 7.28
N SER A 92 -7.90 4.63 6.60
CA SER A 92 -8.15 4.59 5.16
C SER A 92 -9.52 5.18 4.80
N LEU A 93 -10.57 4.82 5.55
CA LEU A 93 -11.92 5.34 5.33
C LEU A 93 -12.03 6.81 5.75
N ALA A 94 -11.38 7.23 6.84
CA ALA A 94 -11.32 8.64 7.22
C ALA A 94 -10.69 9.49 6.11
N ALA A 95 -9.56 9.05 5.54
CA ALA A 95 -8.93 9.73 4.42
C ALA A 95 -9.82 9.79 3.17
N ALA A 96 -10.65 8.76 2.92
CA ALA A 96 -11.62 8.75 1.83
C ALA A 96 -12.76 9.76 2.06
N ARG A 97 -13.20 9.97 3.31
CA ARG A 97 -14.22 10.97 3.66
C ARG A 97 -13.71 12.41 3.55
N GLU A 98 -12.43 12.61 3.82
CA GLU A 98 -11.81 13.93 3.91
C GLU A 98 -11.25 14.43 2.57
N CYS A 99 -11.07 13.55 1.58
CA CYS A 99 -10.48 13.93 0.30
C CYS A 99 -11.48 14.62 -0.63
N ASP A 100 -10.97 15.50 -1.47
CA ASP A 100 -11.66 16.08 -2.62
C ASP A 100 -11.47 15.24 -3.89
N VAL A 101 -10.37 14.47 -3.95
CA VAL A 101 -10.06 13.54 -5.04
C VAL A 101 -9.50 12.23 -4.49
N LEU A 102 -10.08 11.11 -4.92
CA LEU A 102 -9.50 9.77 -4.75
C LEU A 102 -8.90 9.30 -6.08
N LEU A 103 -7.57 9.12 -6.11
CA LEU A 103 -6.85 8.58 -7.25
C LEU A 103 -6.53 7.10 -7.03
N ALA A 104 -7.31 6.21 -7.67
CA ALA A 104 -7.06 4.78 -7.68
C ALA A 104 -6.09 4.42 -8.80
N VAL A 105 -4.96 3.79 -8.45
CA VAL A 105 -3.89 3.45 -9.40
C VAL A 105 -3.62 1.95 -9.36
N GLY A 106 -3.65 1.28 -10.51
CA GLY A 106 -3.14 -0.08 -10.64
C GLY A 106 -3.89 -1.13 -9.80
N SER A 107 -5.17 -0.88 -9.50
CA SER A 107 -6.03 -1.80 -8.74
C SER A 107 -7.26 -2.16 -9.57
N THR A 108 -7.71 -3.40 -9.47
CA THR A 108 -9.01 -3.83 -10.01
C THR A 108 -10.19 -3.37 -9.15
N LEU A 109 -9.91 -2.83 -7.95
CA LEU A 109 -10.91 -2.33 -7.00
C LEU A 109 -11.94 -3.38 -6.56
N GLY A 110 -11.55 -4.66 -6.58
CA GLY A 110 -12.42 -5.79 -6.20
C GLY A 110 -12.13 -6.41 -4.83
N VAL A 111 -11.08 -5.98 -4.13
CA VAL A 111 -10.66 -6.58 -2.85
C VAL A 111 -11.23 -5.79 -1.68
N TYR A 112 -12.11 -6.43 -0.92
CA TYR A 112 -12.70 -5.89 0.29
C TYR A 112 -11.87 -6.23 1.53
N PRO A 113 -11.89 -5.37 2.57
CA PRO A 113 -12.73 -4.16 2.70
C PRO A 113 -12.14 -2.89 2.05
N VAL A 114 -10.91 -2.92 1.53
CA VAL A 114 -10.21 -1.72 1.00
C VAL A 114 -10.97 -1.07 -0.16
N ALA A 115 -11.63 -1.85 -1.01
CA ALA A 115 -12.47 -1.36 -2.10
C ALA A 115 -13.60 -0.41 -1.64
N LEU A 116 -14.01 -0.45 -0.36
CA LEU A 116 -15.03 0.45 0.21
C LEU A 116 -14.60 1.92 0.20
N MET A 117 -13.30 2.22 0.11
CA MET A 117 -12.83 3.60 0.02
C MET A 117 -13.43 4.36 -1.17
N VAL A 118 -13.71 3.68 -2.29
CA VAL A 118 -14.24 4.33 -3.49
C VAL A 118 -15.68 4.82 -3.28
N PRO A 119 -16.66 3.95 -2.93
CA PRO A 119 -18.01 4.43 -2.63
C PRO A 119 -18.02 5.40 -1.43
N GLU A 120 -17.19 5.17 -0.41
CA GLU A 120 -17.08 6.09 0.74
C GLU A 120 -16.70 7.51 0.30
N ALA A 121 -15.72 7.65 -0.59
CA ALA A 121 -15.31 8.95 -1.12
C ALA A 121 -16.39 9.59 -2.01
N VAL A 122 -17.08 8.78 -2.84
CA VAL A 122 -18.22 9.26 -3.66
C VAL A 122 -19.35 9.81 -2.78
N ASP A 123 -19.70 9.10 -1.71
CA ASP A 123 -20.77 9.50 -0.79
C ASP A 123 -20.44 10.81 -0.06
N HIS A 124 -19.15 11.17 0.03
CA HIS A 124 -18.66 12.43 0.59
C HIS A 124 -18.32 13.49 -0.47
N GLY A 125 -18.66 13.24 -1.73
CA GLY A 125 -18.56 14.22 -2.82
C GLY A 125 -17.19 14.33 -3.48
N ALA A 126 -16.27 13.40 -3.23
CA ALA A 126 -14.96 13.38 -3.86
C ALA A 126 -15.06 12.97 -5.34
N ALA A 127 -14.19 13.53 -6.18
CA ALA A 127 -14.02 13.05 -7.55
C ALA A 127 -13.17 11.77 -7.56
N ILE A 128 -13.60 10.77 -8.32
CA ILE A 128 -12.88 9.50 -8.44
C ILE A 128 -12.11 9.48 -9.76
N VAL A 129 -10.80 9.33 -9.68
CA VAL A 129 -9.92 9.13 -10.84
C VAL A 129 -9.37 7.72 -10.79
N VAL A 130 -9.64 6.93 -11.82
CA VAL A 130 -9.11 5.57 -11.95
C VAL A 130 -8.04 5.56 -13.05
N VAL A 131 -6.84 5.09 -12.72
CA VAL A 131 -5.75 4.85 -13.66
C VAL A 131 -5.39 3.38 -13.62
N ASN A 132 -5.82 2.63 -14.64
CA ASN A 132 -5.57 1.19 -14.68
C ASN A 132 -5.41 0.68 -16.12
N GLY A 133 -4.61 -0.38 -16.29
CA GLY A 133 -4.40 -1.01 -17.61
C GLY A 133 -5.64 -1.77 -18.12
N SER A 134 -6.54 -2.16 -17.21
CA SER A 134 -7.70 -3.00 -17.47
C SER A 134 -8.95 -2.44 -16.76
N PRO A 135 -10.17 -2.91 -17.12
CA PRO A 135 -11.40 -2.65 -16.36
C PRO A 135 -11.27 -2.89 -14.85
N THR A 136 -12.01 -2.09 -14.09
CA THR A 136 -12.12 -2.21 -12.63
C THR A 136 -13.58 -2.43 -12.24
N GLU A 137 -13.80 -3.05 -11.07
CA GLU A 137 -15.16 -3.28 -10.53
C GLU A 137 -15.91 -1.97 -10.26
N MET A 138 -15.18 -0.86 -10.09
CA MET A 138 -15.73 0.46 -9.71
C MET A 138 -15.69 1.49 -10.84
N ASP A 139 -15.46 1.08 -12.10
CA ASP A 139 -15.38 2.01 -13.24
C ASP A 139 -16.65 2.87 -13.39
N HIS A 140 -17.81 2.35 -12.97
CA HIS A 140 -19.10 3.04 -13.01
C HIS A 140 -19.22 4.21 -12.02
N LEU A 141 -18.33 4.29 -11.02
CA LEU A 141 -18.24 5.39 -10.06
C LEU A 141 -17.17 6.42 -10.45
N ALA A 142 -16.34 6.13 -11.46
CA ALA A 142 -15.23 6.99 -11.84
C ALA A 142 -15.71 8.29 -12.50
N THR A 143 -15.28 9.44 -11.97
CA THR A 143 -15.41 10.74 -12.64
C THR A 143 -14.52 10.80 -13.88
N VAL A 144 -13.31 10.23 -13.77
CA VAL A 144 -12.36 10.11 -14.88
C VAL A 144 -11.78 8.70 -14.88
N ASN A 145 -11.80 8.04 -16.04
CA ASN A 145 -11.18 6.74 -16.23
C ASN A 145 -10.07 6.86 -17.27
N VAL A 146 -8.83 6.59 -16.86
CA VAL A 146 -7.64 6.63 -17.72
C VAL A 146 -7.12 5.22 -17.90
N ARG A 147 -7.25 4.71 -19.13
CA ARG A 147 -6.74 3.41 -19.53
C ARG A 147 -5.30 3.52 -20.02
N GLY A 148 -4.39 2.76 -19.41
CA GLY A 148 -3.00 2.70 -19.84
C GLY A 148 -2.04 2.22 -18.77
N SER A 149 -0.76 2.15 -19.14
CA SER A 149 0.32 1.81 -18.21
C SER A 149 0.48 2.89 -17.13
N ILE A 150 0.42 2.50 -15.86
CA ILE A 150 0.60 3.45 -14.74
C ILE A 150 1.96 4.14 -14.78
N SER A 151 2.99 3.45 -15.27
CA SER A 151 4.36 3.97 -15.41
C SER A 151 4.46 5.06 -16.49
N GLU A 152 3.55 5.08 -17.46
CA GLU A 152 3.52 6.09 -18.52
C GLU A 152 2.56 7.24 -18.19
N VAL A 153 1.41 6.91 -17.60
CA VAL A 153 0.32 7.85 -17.34
C VAL A 153 0.59 8.71 -16.11
N LEU A 154 1.02 8.10 -14.98
CA LEU A 154 1.20 8.85 -13.74
C LEU A 154 2.20 9.99 -13.84
N PRO A 155 3.39 9.83 -14.46
CA PRO A 155 4.32 10.94 -14.64
C PRO A 155 3.68 12.14 -15.32
N ARG A 156 2.87 11.91 -16.37
CA ARG A 156 2.15 12.97 -17.09
C ARG A 156 1.12 13.67 -16.22
N ILE A 157 0.37 12.92 -15.41
CA ILE A 157 -0.62 13.47 -14.46
C ILE A 157 0.06 14.39 -13.43
N VAL A 158 1.24 14.01 -12.93
CA VAL A 158 1.96 14.81 -11.93
C VAL A 158 2.80 15.93 -12.53
N GLY A 159 2.78 16.12 -13.84
CA GLY A 159 3.55 17.14 -14.55
C GLY A 159 5.04 16.82 -14.68
N ARG A 160 5.43 15.55 -14.56
CA ARG A 160 6.77 15.08 -14.89
C ARG A 160 6.79 14.60 -16.35
N HIS A 161 7.54 15.30 -17.19
CA HIS A 161 7.90 14.76 -18.49
C HIS A 161 8.74 13.48 -18.29
N PRO A 162 8.67 12.49 -19.20
CA PRO A 162 9.54 11.33 -19.14
C PRO A 162 10.99 11.79 -19.36
N GLU A 163 11.67 12.14 -18.27
CA GLU A 163 13.12 12.20 -18.25
C GLU A 163 13.64 10.76 -18.17
N ALA A 164 14.74 10.52 -18.89
CA ALA A 164 15.36 9.21 -19.04
C ALA A 164 15.43 8.46 -17.71
N VAL A 165 15.14 7.15 -17.77
CA VAL A 165 15.41 6.23 -16.67
C VAL A 165 16.83 6.49 -16.18
N ASP A 166 16.96 6.97 -14.95
CA ASP A 166 18.25 7.09 -14.30
C ASP A 166 18.74 5.68 -13.98
N GLU A 167 19.54 5.12 -14.89
CA GLU A 167 20.17 3.79 -14.77
C GLU A 167 21.11 3.69 -13.55
N SER A 168 21.38 4.80 -12.84
CA SER A 168 22.15 4.79 -11.59
C SER A 168 21.29 4.44 -10.36
N ARG A 169 19.95 4.41 -10.49
CA ARG A 169 19.08 3.93 -9.42
C ARG A 169 19.05 2.40 -9.44
N PRO A 170 19.24 1.74 -8.28
CA PRO A 170 19.26 0.29 -8.22
C PRO A 170 17.96 -0.30 -8.76
N THR A 171 18.08 -1.18 -9.75
CA THR A 171 16.99 -2.07 -10.16
C THR A 171 16.80 -3.12 -9.06
N TRP A 172 15.62 -3.11 -8.44
CA TRP A 172 15.16 -4.17 -7.55
C TRP A 172 14.50 -5.30 -8.34
#